data_AF-A0A2E2PIS4-F1
#
_entry.id   AF-A0A2E2PIS4-F1
#
_cell.length_a   1.000
_cell.length_b   1.000
_cell.length_c   1.000
_cell.angle_alpha   90.00
_cell.angle_beta   90.00
_cell.angle_gamma   90.00
#
_symmetry.space_group_name_H-M   'P 1'
#
loop_
_entity.id
_entity.type
_entity.pdbx_description
1 polymer ?
#
loop_
_entity_poly.entity_id
_entity_poly.type
_entity_poly.pdbx_seq_one_letter_code
_entity_poly.pdbx_strand_id
1 'polypeptide(L)'
;MDTCNHCKVNYVTAAANRNHCYEGYCSRYCFEASVKKLQQVDNKWPVQWVTCDVCQTPESVKLNYYEGTRKNARFCSNACYQRLNSGRRNYRHYQYMLPLQIYQDRWFTAKELARYNYTRMQASNSAHAIASSLRKWVARGVITKDNDTNTYNYCGHVPLASQMIKYI
;
A
#
# COMPACT_ATOMS: atom_id res chain seq x y z
N MET A 1 -7.19 21.75 -0.95
CA MET A 1 -5.88 21.08 -0.86
C MET A 1 -5.70 20.69 0.58
N ASP A 2 -5.25 19.48 0.84
CA ASP A 2 -5.11 18.96 2.21
C ASP A 2 -3.67 19.15 2.70
N THR A 3 -3.48 19.28 4.01
CA THR A 3 -2.14 19.34 4.61
C THR A 3 -1.68 17.95 5.02
N CYS A 4 -0.46 17.56 4.66
CA CYS A 4 0.13 16.28 5.06
C CYS A 4 0.33 16.22 6.59
N ASN A 5 -0.15 15.15 7.21
CA ASN A 5 -0.12 14.94 8.66
C ASN A 5 1.29 14.98 9.27
N HIS A 6 2.34 14.67 8.52
CA HIS A 6 3.71 14.62 9.03
C HIS A 6 4.62 15.67 8.40
N CYS A 7 4.77 15.63 7.09
CA CYS A 7 5.68 16.54 6.37
C CYS A 7 5.12 17.97 6.24
N LYS A 8 3.88 18.23 6.69
CA LYS A 8 3.20 19.54 6.69
C LYS A 8 3.19 20.29 5.35
N VAL A 9 3.27 19.55 4.25
CA VAL A 9 3.15 20.10 2.89
C VAL A 9 1.73 19.92 2.36
N ASN A 10 1.28 20.89 1.58
CA ASN A 10 0.03 20.79 0.84
C ASN A 10 0.12 19.66 -0.19
N TYR A 11 -0.94 18.86 -0.30
CA TYR A 11 -1.04 17.82 -1.30
C TYR A 11 -2.46 17.72 -1.87
N VAL A 12 -2.55 17.19 -3.10
CA VAL A 12 -3.83 16.97 -3.76
C VAL A 12 -4.25 15.52 -3.55
N THR A 13 -5.42 15.35 -2.95
CA THR A 13 -6.13 14.08 -2.81
C THR A 13 -6.91 13.77 -4.10
N ALA A 14 -6.23 13.68 -5.24
CA ALA A 14 -6.82 13.34 -6.55
C ALA A 14 -6.38 11.93 -7.00
N ALA A 15 -7.15 11.32 -7.90
CA ALA A 15 -6.91 9.99 -8.51
C ALA A 15 -5.62 9.88 -9.37
N ALA A 16 -4.88 10.98 -9.59
CA ALA A 16 -3.57 10.98 -10.27
C ALA A 16 -2.32 11.02 -9.34
N ASN A 17 -2.48 11.32 -8.04
CA ASN A 17 -1.37 11.38 -7.09
C ASN A 17 -0.89 10.01 -6.58
N ARG A 18 0.25 9.48 -7.07
CA ARG A 18 0.91 8.17 -6.71
C ARG A 18 0.93 7.70 -5.22
N ASN A 19 0.43 8.47 -4.27
CA ASN A 19 0.38 8.27 -2.82
C ASN A 19 -0.96 7.91 -2.21
N HIS A 20 -1.89 7.49 -3.03
CA HIS A 20 -3.27 7.34 -2.59
C HIS A 20 -3.53 6.26 -1.52
N CYS A 21 -2.54 5.39 -1.26
CA CYS A 21 -2.64 4.33 -0.26
C CYS A 21 -2.40 4.81 1.18
N TYR A 22 -1.82 5.99 1.36
CA TYR A 22 -1.46 6.55 2.66
C TYR A 22 -2.32 7.78 2.95
N GLU A 23 -3.51 7.55 3.49
CA GLU A 23 -4.49 8.59 3.79
C GLU A 23 -3.94 9.58 4.82
N GLY A 24 -4.09 10.88 4.56
CA GLY A 24 -3.51 11.95 5.36
C GLY A 24 -2.02 12.22 5.09
N TYR A 25 -1.36 11.46 4.22
CA TYR A 25 0.07 11.63 3.94
C TYR A 25 0.35 11.97 2.47
N CYS A 26 1.29 12.89 2.24
CA CYS A 26 1.68 13.29 0.89
C CYS A 26 2.63 12.29 0.21
N SER A 27 3.18 11.32 0.94
CA SER A 27 4.05 10.26 0.41
C SER A 27 4.14 9.04 1.33
N ARG A 28 4.54 7.89 0.76
CA ARG A 28 4.96 6.74 1.57
C ARG A 28 6.04 7.16 2.56
N TYR A 29 7.01 7.95 2.11
CA TYR A 29 8.05 8.50 2.97
C TYR A 29 7.46 9.17 4.21
N CYS A 30 6.48 10.06 4.05
CA CYS A 30 5.89 10.79 5.17
C CYS A 30 5.06 9.89 6.09
N PHE A 31 4.40 8.86 5.55
CA PHE A 31 3.74 7.84 6.36
C PHE A 31 4.76 7.06 7.22
N GLU A 32 5.81 6.52 6.60
CA GLU A 32 6.85 5.75 7.28
C GLU A 32 7.60 6.61 8.30
N ALA A 33 7.86 7.88 7.97
CA ALA A 33 8.48 8.84 8.88
C ALA A 33 7.59 9.12 10.10
N SER A 34 6.28 9.23 9.91
CA SER A 34 5.30 9.38 10.99
C SER A 34 5.29 8.16 11.91
N VAL A 35 5.22 6.96 11.34
CA VAL A 35 5.26 5.68 12.08
C VAL A 35 6.56 5.56 12.89
N LYS A 36 7.70 5.90 12.29
CA LYS A 36 9.02 5.89 12.93
C LYS A 36 9.29 7.12 13.82
N LYS A 37 8.35 8.06 13.90
CA LYS A 37 8.47 9.34 14.62
C LYS A 37 9.74 10.14 14.26
N LEU A 38 10.11 10.11 12.99
CA LEU A 38 11.29 10.83 12.50
C LEU A 38 11.08 12.34 12.55
N GLN A 39 12.18 13.06 12.75
CA GLN A 39 12.23 14.51 12.67
C GLN A 39 13.29 14.94 11.67
N GLN A 40 13.23 16.21 11.26
CA GLN A 40 14.28 16.79 10.45
C GLN A 40 15.56 16.95 11.26
N VAL A 41 16.71 16.71 10.62
CA VAL A 41 18.04 17.00 11.14
C VAL A 41 18.62 18.07 10.23
N ASP A 42 19.05 19.21 10.79
CA ASP A 42 19.57 20.35 10.01
C ASP A 42 18.62 20.79 8.89
N ASN A 43 17.33 20.90 9.19
CA ASN A 43 16.25 21.20 8.24
C ASN A 43 16.12 20.21 7.06
N LYS A 44 16.71 19.02 7.17
CA LYS A 44 16.65 17.97 6.16
C LYS A 44 15.94 16.73 6.67
N TRP A 45 15.05 16.22 5.84
CA TRP A 45 14.41 14.92 6.07
C TRP A 45 15.42 13.79 5.84
N PRO A 46 15.66 12.90 6.83
CA PRO A 46 16.65 11.84 6.70
C PRO A 46 16.23 10.80 5.64
N VAL A 47 17.20 10.18 4.98
CA VAL A 47 16.92 9.03 4.10
C VAL A 47 16.38 7.88 4.94
N GLN A 48 15.34 7.21 4.45
CA GLN A 48 14.79 6.04 5.11
C GLN A 48 15.02 4.80 4.27
N TRP A 49 15.27 3.69 4.95
CA TRP A 49 15.27 2.38 4.34
C TRP A 49 14.09 1.56 4.86
N VAL A 50 13.40 0.89 3.94
CA VAL A 50 12.24 0.04 4.23
C VAL A 50 12.36 -1.29 3.49
N THR A 51 11.61 -2.27 3.96
CA THR A 51 11.58 -3.61 3.36
C THR A 51 10.91 -3.56 1.98
N CYS A 52 11.48 -4.31 1.03
CA CYS A 52 10.87 -4.52 -0.29
C CYS A 52 9.65 -5.46 -0.17
N ASP A 53 8.56 -5.05 -0.79
CA ASP A 53 7.28 -5.79 -0.75
C ASP A 53 7.32 -7.18 -1.41
N VAL A 54 8.36 -7.50 -2.19
CA VAL A 54 8.45 -8.73 -2.98
C VAL A 54 9.58 -9.63 -2.50
N CYS A 55 10.81 -9.12 -2.43
CA CYS A 55 11.96 -9.93 -2.02
C CYS A 55 12.18 -9.99 -0.51
N GLN A 56 11.44 -9.19 0.28
CA GLN A 56 11.50 -9.15 1.74
C GLN A 56 12.87 -8.78 2.33
N THR A 57 13.84 -8.39 1.51
CA THR A 57 15.14 -7.94 1.98
C THR A 57 14.93 -6.68 2.83
N PRO A 58 15.28 -6.71 4.13
CA PRO A 58 15.23 -5.54 4.99
C PRO A 58 16.07 -4.42 4.39
N GLU A 59 15.64 -3.18 4.60
CA GLU A 59 16.40 -1.99 4.20
C GLU A 59 16.81 -1.94 2.71
N SER A 60 16.08 -2.63 1.84
CA SER A 60 16.41 -2.70 0.40
C SER A 60 15.74 -1.62 -0.44
N VAL A 61 14.77 -0.89 0.12
CA VAL A 61 14.08 0.21 -0.56
C VAL A 61 14.45 1.53 0.09
N LYS A 62 15.21 2.34 -0.66
CA LYS A 62 15.52 3.73 -0.29
C LYS A 62 14.29 4.61 -0.52
N LEU A 63 13.77 5.21 0.53
CA LEU A 63 12.83 6.33 0.46
C LEU A 63 13.59 7.62 0.74
N ASN A 64 13.46 8.57 -0.17
CA ASN A 64 14.03 9.90 -0.02
C ASN A 64 12.93 10.94 -0.28
N TYR A 65 12.68 11.80 0.71
CA TYR A 65 11.67 12.85 0.67
C TYR A 65 11.81 13.76 -0.56
N TYR A 66 13.05 14.13 -0.90
CA TYR A 66 13.37 15.09 -1.95
C TYR A 66 13.40 14.45 -3.35
N GLU A 67 13.43 13.12 -3.45
CA GLU A 67 13.46 12.40 -4.73
C GLU A 67 12.04 11.95 -5.13
N GLY A 68 11.49 12.56 -6.20
CA GLY A 68 10.10 12.38 -6.61
C GLY A 68 9.67 10.92 -6.88
N THR A 69 10.56 10.08 -7.41
CA THR A 69 10.28 8.66 -7.70
C THR A 69 10.52 7.76 -6.48
N ARG A 70 11.49 8.09 -5.62
CA ARG A 70 11.88 7.25 -4.47
C ARG A 70 11.02 7.48 -3.23
N LYS A 71 10.40 8.65 -3.05
CA LYS A 71 9.50 8.92 -1.91
C LYS A 71 8.31 7.96 -1.78
N ASN A 72 7.98 7.23 -2.85
CA ASN A 72 6.83 6.31 -2.93
C ASN A 72 7.24 4.87 -3.28
N ALA A 73 8.53 4.56 -3.32
CA ALA A 73 9.00 3.27 -3.79
C ALA A 73 8.52 2.12 -2.89
N ARG A 74 8.12 1.00 -3.51
CA ARG A 74 7.72 -0.24 -2.81
C ARG A 74 8.59 -1.45 -3.13
N PHE A 75 9.26 -1.39 -4.27
CA PHE A 75 10.10 -2.45 -4.78
C PHE A 75 11.54 -1.93 -4.87
N CYS A 76 12.50 -2.79 -4.54
CA CYS A 76 13.92 -2.43 -4.61
C CYS A 76 14.43 -2.37 -6.06
N SER A 77 13.76 -3.05 -6.99
CA SER A 77 14.13 -3.10 -8.41
C SER A 77 12.91 -3.28 -9.33
N ASN A 78 13.09 -2.97 -10.61
CA ASN A 78 12.09 -3.28 -11.63
C ASN A 78 11.83 -4.79 -11.71
N ALA A 79 12.85 -5.64 -11.52
CA ALA A 79 12.67 -7.09 -11.48
C ALA A 79 11.68 -7.52 -10.38
N CYS A 80 11.79 -6.95 -9.17
CA CYS A 80 10.80 -7.20 -8.10
C CYS A 80 9.39 -6.74 -8.48
N TYR A 81 9.25 -5.56 -9.10
CA TYR A 81 7.97 -5.09 -9.60
C TYR A 81 7.38 -6.05 -10.65
N GLN A 82 8.18 -6.51 -11.62
CA GLN A 82 7.74 -7.40 -12.68
C GLN A 82 7.33 -8.79 -12.17
N ARG A 83 7.90 -9.28 -11.07
CA ARG A 83 7.44 -10.54 -10.44
C ARG A 83 5.97 -10.47 -10.01
N LEU A 84 5.52 -9.30 -9.57
CA LEU A 84 4.11 -9.07 -9.20
C LEU A 84 3.26 -8.65 -10.40
N ASN A 85 3.85 -7.89 -11.33
CA ASN A 85 3.19 -7.34 -12.51
C ASN A 85 3.25 -8.25 -13.74
N SER A 86 3.72 -9.48 -13.59
CA SER A 86 3.75 -10.52 -14.65
C SER A 86 2.37 -10.79 -15.26
N GLY A 87 1.29 -10.40 -14.56
CA GLY A 87 -0.04 -10.25 -15.12
C GLY A 87 -0.74 -9.00 -14.59
N ARG A 88 -1.37 -8.21 -15.49
CA ARG A 88 -2.13 -6.99 -15.13
C ARG A 88 -3.16 -7.23 -14.00
N ARG A 89 -3.73 -8.44 -13.95
CA ARG A 89 -4.70 -8.86 -12.92
C ARG A 89 -4.07 -8.99 -11.53
N ASN A 90 -2.84 -9.45 -11.44
CA ASN A 90 -2.17 -9.70 -10.16
C ASN A 90 -1.79 -8.40 -9.47
N TYR A 91 -1.17 -7.48 -10.21
CA TYR A 91 -0.87 -6.15 -9.70
C TYR A 91 -2.16 -5.43 -9.24
N ARG A 92 -3.25 -5.57 -10.00
CA ARG A 92 -4.56 -5.02 -9.62
C ARG A 92 -5.11 -5.61 -8.32
N HIS A 93 -5.01 -6.94 -8.14
CA HIS A 93 -5.42 -7.57 -6.88
C HIS A 93 -4.58 -7.07 -5.69
N TYR A 94 -3.28 -6.89 -5.92
CA TYR A 94 -2.39 -6.33 -4.91
C TYR A 94 -2.81 -4.92 -4.54
N GLN A 95 -3.13 -4.07 -5.53
CA GLN A 95 -3.66 -2.73 -5.29
C GLN A 95 -4.95 -2.76 -4.45
N TYR A 96 -5.89 -3.65 -4.74
CA TYR A 96 -7.13 -3.77 -3.96
C TYR A 96 -6.91 -4.08 -2.49
N MET A 97 -5.93 -4.92 -2.20
CA MET A 97 -5.64 -5.41 -0.85
C MET A 97 -4.59 -4.57 -0.12
N LEU A 98 -3.94 -3.62 -0.80
CA LEU A 98 -2.88 -2.82 -0.21
C LEU A 98 -3.31 -2.04 1.05
N PRO A 99 -4.54 -1.46 1.12
CA PRO A 99 -5.02 -0.83 2.35
C PRO A 99 -5.03 -1.79 3.54
N LEU A 100 -5.33 -3.08 3.33
CA LEU A 100 -5.32 -4.09 4.38
C LEU A 100 -3.93 -4.24 5.00
N GLN A 101 -2.86 -4.19 4.19
CA GLN A 101 -1.49 -4.28 4.68
C GLN A 101 -1.06 -3.00 5.43
N ILE A 102 -1.52 -1.83 4.98
CA ILE A 102 -1.10 -0.54 5.56
C ILE A 102 -1.79 -0.30 6.90
N TYR A 103 -3.07 -0.64 7.02
CA TYR A 103 -3.89 -0.43 8.20
C TYR A 103 -4.26 -1.78 8.82
N GLN A 104 -3.27 -2.50 9.35
CA GLN A 104 -3.45 -3.85 9.89
C GLN A 104 -4.39 -3.90 11.11
N ASP A 105 -4.56 -2.77 11.79
CA ASP A 105 -5.49 -2.57 12.90
C ASP A 105 -6.94 -2.39 12.45
N ARG A 106 -7.20 -2.22 11.15
CA ARG A 106 -8.53 -1.94 10.60
C ARG A 106 -9.05 -3.07 9.72
N TRP A 107 -10.31 -3.42 9.95
CA TRP A 107 -11.08 -4.29 9.08
C TRP A 107 -11.82 -3.46 8.02
N PHE A 108 -11.85 -3.94 6.78
CA PHE A 108 -12.49 -3.25 5.66
C PHE A 108 -13.55 -4.10 5.00
N THR A 109 -14.69 -3.52 4.67
CA THR A 109 -15.64 -4.12 3.72
C THR A 109 -15.11 -4.00 2.29
N ALA A 110 -15.61 -4.87 1.40
CA ALA A 110 -15.29 -4.76 -0.04
C ALA A 110 -15.76 -3.43 -0.65
N LYS A 111 -16.83 -2.83 -0.11
CA LYS A 111 -17.35 -1.52 -0.53
C LYS A 111 -16.38 -0.39 -0.14
N GLU A 112 -15.83 -0.43 1.07
CA GLU A 112 -14.81 0.52 1.49
C GLU A 112 -13.54 0.38 0.67
N LEU A 113 -13.07 -0.85 0.42
CA LEU A 113 -11.91 -1.09 -0.45
C LEU A 113 -12.18 -0.58 -1.87
N ALA A 114 -13.39 -0.78 -2.41
CA ALA A 114 -13.76 -0.26 -3.73
C ALA A 114 -13.75 1.27 -3.76
N ARG A 115 -14.33 1.93 -2.74
CA ARG A 115 -14.32 3.39 -2.61
C ARG A 115 -12.90 3.92 -2.46
N TYR A 116 -12.10 3.25 -1.63
CA TYR A 116 -10.70 3.56 -1.42
C TYR A 116 -9.99 3.49 -2.78
N ASN A 117 -10.00 2.34 -3.45
CA ASN A 117 -9.34 2.17 -4.74
C ASN A 117 -9.86 3.12 -5.82
N TYR A 118 -11.17 3.39 -5.89
CA TYR A 118 -11.76 4.29 -6.90
C TYR A 118 -11.29 5.74 -6.72
N THR A 119 -11.34 6.25 -5.49
CA THR A 119 -10.94 7.63 -5.18
C THR A 119 -9.43 7.80 -5.16
N ARG A 120 -8.71 6.70 -4.94
CA ARG A 120 -7.28 6.69 -4.65
C ARG A 120 -6.50 6.04 -5.80
N MET A 121 -6.60 4.75 -6.07
CA MET A 121 -5.54 4.01 -6.80
C MET A 121 -5.75 3.88 -8.32
N GLN A 122 -6.97 3.62 -8.79
CA GLN A 122 -7.35 3.49 -10.21
C GLN A 122 -8.88 3.38 -10.31
N ALA A 123 -9.48 3.44 -11.51
CA ALA A 123 -10.87 3.04 -11.69
C ALA A 123 -11.08 1.62 -11.14
N SER A 124 -11.62 1.54 -9.93
CA SER A 124 -11.77 0.29 -9.20
C SER A 124 -12.87 -0.52 -9.84
N ASN A 125 -12.74 -1.84 -9.78
CA ASN A 125 -13.87 -2.71 -10.01
C ASN A 125 -14.95 -2.44 -8.96
N SER A 126 -16.18 -2.85 -9.26
CA SER A 126 -17.29 -2.78 -8.30
C SER A 126 -16.95 -3.54 -7.00
N ALA A 127 -17.62 -3.19 -5.91
CA ALA A 127 -17.49 -3.89 -4.63
C ALA A 127 -17.68 -5.40 -4.76
N HIS A 128 -18.58 -5.85 -5.63
CA HIS A 128 -18.81 -7.26 -5.92
C HIS A 128 -17.59 -7.95 -6.53
N ALA A 129 -16.99 -7.32 -7.55
CA ALA A 129 -15.81 -7.86 -8.20
C ALA A 129 -14.58 -7.86 -7.28
N ILE A 130 -14.43 -6.84 -6.42
CA ILE A 130 -13.41 -6.87 -5.35
C ILE A 130 -13.68 -8.00 -4.37
N ALA A 131 -14.90 -8.16 -3.85
CA ALA A 131 -15.25 -9.25 -2.94
C ALA A 131 -14.94 -10.63 -3.53
N SER A 132 -15.21 -10.82 -4.82
CA SER A 132 -14.86 -12.06 -5.53
C SER A 132 -13.35 -12.31 -5.55
N SER A 133 -12.55 -11.27 -5.83
CA SER A 133 -11.09 -11.36 -5.75
C SER A 133 -10.59 -11.62 -4.32
N LEU A 134 -11.21 -11.02 -3.31
CA LEU A 134 -10.83 -11.21 -1.90
C LEU A 134 -11.11 -12.65 -1.44
N ARG A 135 -12.26 -13.25 -1.80
CA ARG A 135 -12.55 -14.66 -1.48
C ARG A 135 -11.46 -15.61 -1.93
N LYS A 136 -10.89 -15.38 -3.13
CA LYS A 136 -9.74 -16.16 -3.63
C LYS A 136 -8.53 -16.07 -2.70
N TRP A 137 -8.25 -14.90 -2.13
CA TRP A 137 -7.11 -14.69 -1.24
C TRP A 137 -7.37 -15.14 0.19
N VAL A 138 -8.63 -15.11 0.65
CA VAL A 138 -9.07 -15.76 1.89
C VAL A 138 -8.87 -17.27 1.79
N ALA A 139 -9.32 -17.91 0.70
CA ALA A 139 -9.15 -19.34 0.48
C ALA A 139 -7.67 -19.78 0.40
N ARG A 140 -6.76 -18.85 0.05
CA ARG A 140 -5.31 -19.08 0.03
C ARG A 140 -4.63 -18.78 1.38
N GLY A 141 -5.39 -18.34 2.39
CA GLY A 141 -4.87 -17.97 3.71
C GLY A 141 -4.02 -16.69 3.70
N VAL A 142 -4.14 -15.84 2.66
CA VAL A 142 -3.35 -14.60 2.56
C VAL A 142 -3.98 -13.46 3.34
N ILE A 143 -5.32 -13.41 3.40
CA ILE A 143 -6.09 -12.44 4.19
C ILE A 143 -7.17 -13.17 4.98
N THR A 144 -7.64 -12.55 6.05
CA THR A 144 -8.73 -13.07 6.88
C THR A 144 -10.04 -12.40 6.51
N LYS A 145 -11.15 -13.13 6.63
CA LYS A 145 -12.51 -12.60 6.50
C LYS A 145 -13.28 -12.84 7.80
N ASP A 146 -13.93 -11.80 8.29
CA ASP A 146 -15.00 -11.91 9.28
C ASP A 146 -16.32 -12.12 8.52
N ASN A 147 -17.02 -13.22 8.82
CA ASN A 147 -18.26 -13.59 8.15
C ASN A 147 -19.47 -12.80 8.65
N ASP A 148 -19.45 -12.34 9.90
CA ASP A 148 -20.58 -11.64 10.51
C ASP A 148 -20.67 -10.22 9.95
N THR A 149 -19.52 -9.53 9.91
CA THR A 149 -19.45 -8.15 9.40
C THR A 149 -19.14 -8.09 7.90
N ASN A 150 -18.81 -9.21 7.26
CA ASN A 150 -18.32 -9.28 5.87
C ASN A 150 -17.13 -8.35 5.61
N THR A 151 -16.23 -8.25 6.58
CA THR A 151 -15.01 -7.44 6.50
C THR A 151 -13.77 -8.32 6.32
N TYR A 152 -12.68 -7.70 5.88
CA TYR A 152 -11.41 -8.34 5.55
C TYR A 152 -10.26 -7.60 6.23
N ASN A 153 -9.22 -8.34 6.60
CA ASN A 153 -8.01 -7.80 7.21
C ASN A 153 -6.77 -8.59 6.74
N TYR A 154 -5.60 -7.95 6.79
CA TYR A 154 -4.30 -8.57 6.61
C TYR A 154 -3.50 -8.59 7.93
N CYS A 155 -3.47 -9.74 8.61
CA CYS A 155 -2.74 -9.92 9.87
C CYS A 155 -1.33 -10.52 9.68
N GLY A 156 -0.76 -10.46 8.47
CA GLY A 156 0.51 -11.10 8.14
C GLY A 156 1.73 -10.26 8.51
N HIS A 157 2.79 -10.91 9.02
CA HIS A 157 4.10 -10.27 9.26
C HIS A 157 4.97 -10.14 8.00
N VAL A 158 4.59 -10.84 6.93
CA VAL A 158 5.27 -10.80 5.63
C VAL A 158 4.62 -9.72 4.77
N PRO A 159 5.30 -9.11 3.78
CA PRO A 159 4.61 -8.25 2.82
C PRO A 159 3.58 -9.02 1.96
N LEU A 160 2.44 -8.39 1.69
CA LEU A 160 1.33 -8.93 0.90
C LEU A 160 1.78 -9.40 -0.48
N ALA A 161 2.58 -8.60 -1.20
CA ALA A 161 3.04 -8.97 -2.54
C ALA A 161 3.92 -10.24 -2.50
N SER A 162 4.78 -10.39 -1.50
CA SER A 162 5.55 -11.63 -1.28
C SER A 162 4.69 -12.86 -1.01
N GLN A 163 3.53 -12.70 -0.37
CA GLN A 163 2.58 -13.82 -0.21
C GLN A 163 1.85 -14.11 -1.51
N MET A 164 1.42 -13.08 -2.24
CA MET A 164 0.66 -13.23 -3.47
C MET A 164 1.44 -13.96 -4.58
N ILE A 165 2.74 -13.64 -4.75
CA ILE A 165 3.59 -14.24 -5.78
C ILE A 165 3.79 -15.75 -5.63
N LYS A 166 3.53 -16.33 -4.46
CA LYS A 166 3.57 -17.79 -4.26
C LYS A 166 2.47 -18.53 -5.03
N TYR A 167 1.46 -17.81 -5.49
CA TYR A 167 0.25 -18.35 -6.11
C TYR A 167 -0.07 -17.72 -7.48
N ILE A 168 0.93 -17.09 -8.08
CA ILE A 168 0.93 -16.50 -9.43
C ILE A 168 1.79 -17.40 -10.30
#